data_AF-A0AAU0KUQ6-F1
#
_entry.id   AF-A0AAU0KUQ6-F1
#
_cell.length_a   1.000
_cell.length_b   1.000
_cell.length_c   1.000
_cell.angle_alpha   90.00
_cell.angle_beta   90.00
_cell.angle_gamma   90.00
#
_symmetry.space_group_name_H-M   'P 1'
#
loop_
_entity.id
_entity.type
_entity.pdbx_description
1 polymer ?
#
loop_
_entity_poly.entity_id
_entity_poly.type
_entity_poly.pdbx_seq_one_letter_code
_entity_poly.pdbx_strand_id
1 'polypeptide(L)'
;MGKTHSELISFSRDRKKRTTESIYHTEQFSKNTRSVVEQNLVIKGDTSMRQYVADMRFDDFPVCNSEREAALKLANWMQRLGAAIKDYWSQA
;
A
#
# COMPACT_ATOMS: atom_id res chain seq x y z
N MET A 1 -9.41 -16.91 -4.87
CA MET A 1 -8.57 -15.74 -5.19
C MET A 1 -9.35 -14.44 -5.01
N GLY A 2 -8.89 -13.58 -4.10
CA GLY A 2 -9.39 -12.21 -3.93
C GLY A 2 -8.62 -11.27 -4.86
N LYS A 3 -9.28 -10.23 -5.38
CA LYS A 3 -8.63 -9.22 -6.24
C LYS A 3 -8.00 -8.15 -5.34
N THR A 4 -6.79 -7.74 -5.70
CA THR A 4 -6.09 -6.61 -5.08
C THR A 4 -5.89 -5.59 -6.18
N HIS A 5 -6.31 -4.35 -5.95
CA HIS A 5 -6.15 -3.24 -6.88
C HIS A 5 -5.35 -2.14 -6.18
N SER A 6 -4.44 -1.50 -6.90
CA SER A 6 -3.72 -0.34 -6.39
C SER A 6 -3.64 0.71 -7.49
N GLU A 7 -3.93 1.95 -7.13
CA GLU A 7 -3.91 3.09 -8.04
C GLU A 7 -3.24 4.31 -7.38
N LEU A 8 -2.59 5.16 -8.17
CA LEU A 8 -2.04 6.43 -7.68
C LEU A 8 -3.18 7.46 -7.60
N ILE A 9 -3.53 7.90 -6.41
CA ILE A 9 -4.63 8.86 -6.19
C ILE A 9 -4.14 10.30 -5.97
N SER A 10 -2.89 10.48 -5.54
CA SER A 10 -2.33 11.82 -5.33
C SER A 10 -0.83 11.83 -5.53
N PHE A 11 -0.34 12.89 -6.17
CA PHE A 11 1.08 13.18 -6.30
C PHE A 11 1.33 14.66 -6.00
N SER A 12 2.24 14.94 -5.08
CA SER A 12 2.67 16.28 -4.71
C SER A 12 4.19 16.41 -4.81
N ARG A 13 4.65 17.58 -5.24
CA ARG A 13 6.08 17.91 -5.34
C ARG A 13 6.35 19.32 -4.84
N ASP A 14 7.08 19.43 -3.74
CA ASP A 14 7.58 20.71 -3.24
C ASP A 14 8.96 20.98 -3.85
N ARG A 15 9.01 21.93 -4.79
CA ARG A 15 10.27 22.32 -5.46
C ARG A 15 11.22 23.10 -4.56
N LYS A 16 10.71 23.81 -3.56
CA LYS A 16 11.53 24.59 -2.62
C LYS A 16 12.20 23.65 -1.61
N LYS A 17 11.43 22.70 -1.09
CA LYS A 17 11.92 21.68 -0.14
C LYS A 17 12.56 20.48 -0.81
N ARG A 18 12.45 20.36 -2.14
CA ARG A 18 12.93 19.22 -2.94
C ARG A 18 12.33 17.88 -2.48
N THR A 19 11.08 17.90 -2.02
CA THR A 19 10.37 16.70 -1.57
C THR A 19 9.28 16.29 -2.55
N THR A 20 9.01 14.99 -2.60
CA THR A 20 7.88 14.40 -3.33
C THR A 20 7.04 13.57 -2.38
N GLU A 21 5.75 13.50 -2.62
CA GLU A 21 4.82 12.62 -1.92
C GLU A 21 3.91 11.97 -2.97
N SER A 22 3.87 10.64 -2.96
CA SER A 22 2.96 9.85 -3.79
C SER A 22 2.05 9.06 -2.86
N ILE A 23 0.73 9.15 -3.08
CA ILE A 23 -0.27 8.39 -2.33
C ILE A 23 -0.94 7.42 -3.30
N TYR A 24 -0.77 6.14 -3.02
CA TYR A 24 -1.46 5.07 -3.73
C TYR A 24 -2.60 4.55 -2.85
N HIS A 25 -3.80 4.50 -3.40
CA HIS A 25 -4.91 3.80 -2.78
C HIS A 25 -4.84 2.33 -3.17
N THR A 26 -4.98 1.45 -2.19
CA THR A 26 -4.99 0.00 -2.40
C THR A 26 -6.23 -0.58 -1.77
N GLU A 27 -6.98 -1.33 -2.58
CA GLU A 27 -8.13 -2.09 -2.14
C GLU A 27 -7.84 -3.57 -2.27
N GLN A 28 -8.12 -4.32 -1.21
CA GLN A 28 -8.08 -5.79 -1.26
C GLN A 28 -9.43 -6.37 -0.88
N PHE A 29 -10.04 -7.08 -1.85
CA PHE A 29 -11.22 -7.88 -1.57
C PHE A 29 -10.82 -9.27 -1.07
N SER A 30 -11.17 -9.57 0.17
CA SER A 30 -10.99 -10.89 0.75
C SER A 30 -12.27 -11.73 0.59
N LYS A 31 -12.24 -12.70 -0.33
CA LYS A 31 -13.33 -13.67 -0.49
C LYS A 31 -13.61 -14.50 0.77
N ASN A 32 -12.57 -14.74 1.59
CA ASN A 32 -12.67 -15.59 2.77
C ASN A 32 -13.39 -14.89 3.93
N THR A 33 -13.28 -13.57 4.02
CA THR A 33 -13.90 -12.77 5.10
C THR A 33 -15.04 -11.90 4.59
N ARG A 34 -15.36 -11.95 3.29
CA ARG A 34 -16.31 -11.05 2.59
C ARG A 34 -16.12 -9.58 2.97
N SER A 35 -14.87 -9.17 3.15
CA SER A 35 -14.49 -7.82 3.54
C SER A 35 -13.62 -7.19 2.46
N VAL A 36 -13.85 -5.91 2.20
CA VAL A 36 -12.89 -5.04 1.50
C VAL A 36 -12.01 -4.45 2.58
N VAL A 37 -10.71 -4.43 2.34
CA VAL A 37 -9.81 -3.67 3.18
C VAL A 37 -9.12 -2.63 2.32
N GLU A 38 -9.26 -1.39 2.74
CA GLU A 38 -8.80 -0.20 2.01
C GLU A 38 -7.56 0.38 2.71
N GLN A 39 -6.66 0.98 1.94
CA GLN A 39 -5.41 1.50 2.44
C GLN A 39 -4.79 2.57 1.58
N ASN A 40 -3.99 3.42 2.22
CA ASN A 40 -3.14 4.36 1.53
C ASN A 40 -1.66 4.02 1.78
N LEU A 41 -0.93 3.72 0.70
CA LEU A 41 0.53 3.67 0.68
C LEU A 41 1.04 5.07 0.36
N VAL A 42 1.81 5.65 1.28
CA VAL A 42 2.42 6.96 1.11
C VAL A 42 3.92 6.79 0.90
N ILE A 43 4.42 7.22 -0.24
CA ILE A 43 5.85 7.25 -0.54
C ILE A 43 6.32 8.70 -0.52
N LYS A 44 7.16 9.03 0.46
CA LYS A 44 7.81 10.33 0.58
C LYS A 44 9.23 10.23 0.04
N GLY A 45 9.60 11.14 -0.85
CA GLY A 45 10.94 11.24 -1.40
C GLY A 45 11.59 12.56 -1.02
N ASP A 46 12.85 12.51 -0.59
CA ASP A 46 13.78 13.63 -0.62
C ASP A 46 14.63 13.50 -1.89
N THR A 47 14.33 14.35 -2.87
CA THR A 47 15.03 14.34 -4.17
C THR A 47 16.44 14.92 -4.08
N SER A 48 16.78 15.63 -3.01
CA SER A 48 18.12 16.19 -2.79
C SER A 48 19.11 15.11 -2.34
N MET A 49 18.67 14.21 -1.47
CA MET A 49 19.50 13.11 -0.95
C MET A 49 19.22 11.76 -1.64
N ARG A 50 18.26 11.72 -2.58
CA ARG A 50 17.72 10.49 -3.19
C ARG A 50 17.25 9.47 -2.13
N GLN A 51 16.74 9.98 -1.01
CA GLN A 51 16.21 9.16 0.08
C GLN A 51 14.69 9.04 -0.10
N TYR A 52 14.15 7.84 0.10
CA TYR A 52 12.73 7.59 0.02
C TYR A 52 12.29 6.83 1.26
N VAL A 53 11.21 7.28 1.88
CA VAL A 53 10.57 6.65 3.03
C VAL A 53 9.17 6.26 2.60
N ALA A 54 8.83 4.99 2.78
CA ALA A 54 7.48 4.49 2.56
C ALA A 54 6.78 4.32 3.91
N ASP A 55 5.54 4.78 3.98
CA ASP A 55 4.64 4.62 5.12
C ASP A 55 3.33 4.03 4.64
N MET A 56 2.77 3.11 5.42
CA MET A 56 1.47 2.51 5.12
C MET A 56 0.72 2.34 6.43
N ARG A 57 -0.49 2.90 6.45
CA ARG A 57 -1.36 2.88 7.63
C ARG A 57 -2.61 2.05 7.35
N PHE A 58 -2.93 1.15 8.28
CA PHE A 58 -4.07 0.25 8.22
C PHE A 58 -5.15 0.74 9.18
N ASP A 59 -5.96 1.70 8.76
CA ASP A 59 -7.00 2.26 9.62
C ASP A 59 -8.20 1.30 9.82
N ASP A 60 -8.55 0.52 8.79
CA ASP A 60 -9.68 -0.43 8.81
C ASP A 60 -9.23 -1.92 8.77
N PHE A 61 -8.15 -2.26 9.48
CA PHE A 61 -7.68 -3.65 9.51
C PHE A 61 -8.74 -4.59 10.12
N PRO A 62 -9.05 -5.74 9.49
CA PRO A 62 -10.12 -6.61 9.97
C PRO A 62 -9.84 -7.13 11.37
N VAL A 63 -10.88 -7.15 12.22
CA VAL A 63 -10.83 -7.78 13.53
C VAL A 63 -10.40 -9.24 13.38
N CYS A 64 -9.35 -9.62 14.09
CA CYS A 64 -8.80 -10.97 14.09
C CYS A 64 -8.92 -11.56 15.49
N ASN A 65 -9.15 -12.87 15.58
CA ASN A 65 -9.37 -13.55 16.87
C ASN A 65 -8.07 -13.96 17.55
N SER A 66 -6.93 -13.74 16.91
CA SER A 66 -5.60 -13.95 17.47
C SER A 66 -4.54 -13.08 16.78
N GLU A 67 -3.45 -12.81 17.48
CA GLU A 67 -2.27 -12.15 16.93
C GLU A 67 -1.72 -12.91 15.71
N ARG A 68 -1.67 -14.24 15.78
CA ARG A 68 -1.22 -15.10 14.67
C ARG A 68 -2.07 -14.89 13.42
N GLU A 69 -3.39 -14.82 13.57
CA GLU A 69 -4.30 -14.58 12.45
C GLU A 69 -4.07 -13.19 11.84
N ALA A 70 -3.90 -12.16 12.67
CA ALA A 70 -3.61 -10.81 12.21
C ALA A 70 -2.29 -10.75 11.44
N ALA A 71 -1.22 -11.32 11.99
CA ALA A 71 0.10 -11.36 11.36
C ALA A 71 0.07 -12.08 10.01
N LEU A 72 -0.63 -13.23 9.92
CA LEU A 72 -0.77 -13.98 8.67
C LEU A 72 -1.60 -13.24 7.62
N LYS A 73 -2.67 -12.54 8.03
CA LYS A 73 -3.45 -11.69 7.11
C LYS A 73 -2.64 -10.52 6.59
N LEU A 74 -1.89 -9.84 7.46
CA LEU A 74 -1.00 -8.76 7.07
C LEU A 74 0.08 -9.26 6.09
N ALA A 75 0.73 -10.38 6.38
CA ALA A 75 1.75 -10.95 5.51
C ALA A 75 1.21 -11.31 4.12
N ASN A 76 0.04 -11.95 4.06
CA ASN A 76 -0.64 -12.27 2.79
C ASN A 76 -0.99 -11.00 2.00
N TRP A 77 -1.41 -9.93 2.69
CA TRP A 77 -1.62 -8.65 2.04
C TRP A 77 -0.32 -8.09 1.48
N MET A 78 0.73 -7.96 2.28
CA MET A 78 2.02 -7.42 1.83
C MET A 78 2.57 -8.18 0.62
N GLN A 79 2.38 -9.51 0.58
CA GLN A 79 2.77 -10.32 -0.56
C GLN A 79 2.01 -9.95 -1.85
N ARG A 80 0.69 -9.71 -1.75
CA ARG A 80 -0.15 -9.32 -2.90
C ARG A 80 0.10 -7.89 -3.35
N LEU A 81 0.27 -6.97 -2.40
CA LEU A 81 0.67 -5.60 -2.66
C LEU A 81 2.00 -5.54 -3.40
N GLY A 82 2.99 -6.28 -2.90
CA GLY A 82 4.29 -6.41 -3.56
C GLY A 82 4.17 -6.98 -4.97
N ALA A 83 3.31 -7.98 -5.20
CA ALA A 83 3.05 -8.51 -6.53
C ALA A 83 2.41 -7.46 -7.46
N ALA A 84 1.37 -6.74 -7.00
CA ALA A 84 0.69 -5.72 -7.78
C ALA A 84 1.61 -4.55 -8.18
N ILE A 85 2.44 -4.07 -7.24
CA ILE A 85 3.41 -3.01 -7.52
C ILE A 85 4.44 -3.49 -8.55
N LYS A 86 4.97 -4.71 -8.40
CA LYS A 86 5.94 -5.27 -9.38
C LYS A 86 5.32 -5.43 -10.76
N ASP A 87 4.06 -5.85 -10.84
CA ASP A 87 3.35 -6.01 -12.11
C ASP A 87 3.21 -4.66 -12.82
N TYR A 88 2.85 -3.59 -12.10
CA TYR A 88 2.77 -2.23 -12.65
C TYR A 88 4.10 -1.76 -13.23
N TRP A 89 5.22 -1.97 -12.53
CA TRP A 89 6.55 -1.56 -12.99
C TRP A 89 7.19 -2.49 -14.02
N SER A 90 6.66 -3.71 -14.19
CA SER A 90 7.14 -4.66 -15.22
C SER A 90 6.42 -4.48 -16.56
N GLN A 91 5.26 -3.80 -16.55
CA GLN A 91 4.48 -3.47 -17.74
C GLN A 91 4.73 -2.04 -18.25
N ALA A 92 5.45 -1.22 -17.49
CA ALA A 92 5.87 0.14 -17.83
C ALA A 92 7.25 0.17 -18.50
#